data_AF-A0A654AVS1-F1
#
_entry.id   AF-A0A654AVS1-F1
#
_cell.length_a   1.000
_cell.length_b   1.000
_cell.length_c   1.000
_cell.angle_alpha   90.00
_cell.angle_beta   90.00
_cell.angle_gamma   90.00
#
_symmetry.space_group_name_H-M   'P 1'
#
loop_
_entity.id
_entity.type
_entity.pdbx_description
1 polymer ?
#
loop_
_entity_poly.entity_id
_entity_poly.type
_entity_poly.pdbx_seq_one_letter_code
_entity_poly.pdbx_strand_id
1 'polypeptide(L)'
;MSRGLAGLMREQAARERASFRQAFRAIAARNNHKGAQIGVQMQGLAGENVSGELMQHYGFTSAPLAGAEYIVLPVGGTSRHSVVIASEDGRYRVKLADGEVALYTDEGDYIHLKRGRLIEVETQTLVVKASTKVVFETPKIEAAGHIAAAGEVSDGIRAMSEDRAIYNGHKHGSSPVPDAQQ
;
A
#
# COMPACT_ATOMS: atom_id res chain seq x y z
N MET A 1 58.68 -22.54 -5.62
CA MET A 1 58.64 -21.16 -5.08
C MET A 1 57.82 -21.19 -3.80
N SER A 2 58.45 -20.93 -2.65
CA SER A 2 57.74 -20.88 -1.36
C SER A 2 56.73 -19.74 -1.36
N ARG A 3 55.48 -20.02 -0.97
CA ARG A 3 54.45 -18.99 -0.87
C ARG A 3 54.78 -18.11 0.34
N GLY A 4 55.07 -16.83 0.09
CA GLY A 4 55.27 -15.86 1.17
C GLY A 4 54.03 -15.71 2.05
N LEU A 5 54.22 -15.34 3.32
CA LEU A 5 53.17 -15.18 4.34
C LEU A 5 51.93 -14.41 3.83
N ALA A 6 52.15 -13.34 3.06
CA ALA A 6 51.06 -12.55 2.47
C ALA A 6 50.18 -13.33 1.48
N GLY A 7 50.74 -14.30 0.76
CA GLY A 7 49.99 -15.19 -0.12
C GLY A 7 49.07 -16.14 0.66
N LEU A 8 49.58 -16.72 1.75
CA LEU A 8 48.81 -17.60 2.63
C LEU A 8 47.67 -16.85 3.32
N MET A 9 47.92 -15.61 3.77
CA MET A 9 46.89 -14.76 4.37
C MET A 9 45.75 -14.44 3.38
N ARG A 10 46.08 -14.13 2.11
CA ARG A 10 45.05 -13.90 1.08
C ARG A 10 44.22 -15.13 0.79
N GLU A 11 44.84 -16.31 0.73
CA GLU A 11 44.12 -17.57 0.52
C GLU A 11 43.21 -17.92 1.69
N GLN A 12 43.68 -17.72 2.92
CA GLN A 12 42.87 -17.94 4.10
C GLN A 12 41.66 -16.98 4.12
N ALA A 13 41.87 -15.70 3.83
CA ALA A 13 40.80 -14.73 3.74
C ALA A 13 39.79 -15.05 2.61
N ALA A 14 40.26 -15.61 1.49
CA ALA A 14 39.39 -16.04 0.40
C ALA A 14 38.53 -17.26 0.80
N ARG A 15 39.13 -18.23 1.50
CA ARG A 15 38.41 -19.40 2.04
C ARG A 15 37.34 -18.98 3.04
N GLU A 16 37.66 -18.10 3.97
CA GLU A 16 36.68 -17.61 4.94
C GLU A 16 35.53 -16.87 4.25
N ARG A 17 35.82 -15.96 3.31
CA ARG A 17 34.77 -15.27 2.53
C ARG A 17 33.87 -16.23 1.78
N ALA A 18 34.43 -17.30 1.19
CA ALA A 18 33.64 -18.31 0.49
C ALA A 18 32.73 -19.12 1.43
N SER A 19 33.08 -19.22 2.71
CA SER A 19 32.23 -19.85 3.74
C SER A 19 31.04 -18.99 4.15
N PHE A 20 31.08 -17.67 3.91
CA PHE A 20 29.97 -16.77 4.21
C PHE A 20 29.07 -16.61 2.99
N ARG A 21 27.83 -17.05 3.14
CA ARG A 21 26.80 -16.80 2.16
C ARG A 21 26.43 -15.32 2.15
N GLN A 22 26.63 -14.68 1.01
CA GLN A 22 26.23 -13.29 0.79
C GLN A 22 24.72 -13.18 0.54
N ALA A 23 24.20 -11.96 0.64
CA ALA A 23 22.82 -11.67 0.23
C ALA A 23 22.61 -12.01 -1.25
N PHE A 24 21.43 -12.53 -1.58
CA PHE A 24 21.13 -13.02 -2.93
C PHE A 24 19.68 -12.76 -3.32
N ARG A 25 19.40 -12.83 -4.61
CA ARG A 25 18.04 -12.76 -5.16
C ARG A 25 17.37 -14.13 -5.14
N ALA A 26 16.09 -14.17 -4.82
CA ALA A 26 15.29 -15.38 -4.88
C ALA A 26 13.89 -15.07 -5.43
N ILE A 27 13.19 -16.10 -5.90
CA ILE A 27 11.81 -15.99 -6.38
C ILE A 27 10.89 -16.80 -5.46
N ALA A 28 9.78 -16.22 -5.05
CA ALA A 28 8.77 -16.87 -4.22
C ALA A 28 8.19 -18.09 -4.93
N ALA A 29 8.34 -19.27 -4.35
CA ALA A 29 7.66 -20.49 -4.81
C ALA A 29 6.33 -20.66 -4.07
N ARG A 30 6.32 -20.41 -2.76
CA ARG A 30 5.13 -20.53 -1.91
C ARG A 30 5.25 -19.68 -0.65
N ASN A 31 4.18 -18.96 -0.32
CA ASN A 31 4.09 -18.18 0.91
C ASN A 31 3.16 -18.87 1.93
N ASN A 32 3.51 -18.75 3.21
CA ASN A 32 2.78 -19.29 4.35
C ASN A 32 2.39 -18.16 5.30
N HIS A 33 1.10 -17.92 5.43
CA HIS A 33 0.53 -16.82 6.20
C HIS A 33 0.00 -17.25 7.58
N LYS A 34 0.29 -18.47 8.04
CA LYS A 34 -0.25 -18.99 9.31
C LYS A 34 0.55 -18.57 10.55
N GLY A 35 1.79 -18.11 10.38
CA GLY A 35 2.67 -17.69 11.47
C GLY A 35 2.50 -16.21 11.82
N ALA A 36 3.20 -15.77 12.87
CA ALA A 36 3.28 -14.34 13.23
C ALA A 36 3.99 -13.51 12.15
N GLN A 37 4.91 -14.14 11.41
CA GLN A 37 5.54 -13.59 10.21
C GLN A 37 5.15 -14.43 8.99
N ILE A 38 5.22 -13.81 7.82
CA ILE A 38 4.99 -14.51 6.55
C ILE A 38 6.22 -15.38 6.27
N GLY A 39 6.03 -16.70 6.37
CA GLY A 39 7.04 -17.67 5.96
C GLY A 39 7.09 -17.77 4.43
N VAL A 40 8.28 -17.75 3.86
CA VAL A 40 8.48 -17.81 2.41
C VAL A 40 9.36 -19.00 2.05
N GLN A 41 8.86 -19.83 1.13
CA GLN A 41 9.63 -20.81 0.40
C GLN A 41 10.01 -20.20 -0.94
N MET A 42 11.30 -20.16 -1.23
CA MET A 42 11.83 -19.43 -2.36
C MET A 42 12.92 -20.23 -3.06
N GLN A 43 13.06 -19.98 -4.35
CA GLN A 43 14.12 -20.55 -5.18
C GLN A 43 15.26 -19.54 -5.31
N GLY A 44 16.43 -19.90 -4.79
CA GLY A 44 17.64 -19.09 -4.83
C GLY A 44 18.44 -19.27 -6.12
N LEU A 45 19.75 -18.98 -6.06
CA LEU A 45 20.64 -19.11 -7.20
C LEU A 45 20.82 -20.59 -7.56
N ALA A 46 20.91 -20.88 -8.86
CA ALA A 46 21.03 -22.25 -9.40
C ALA A 46 19.92 -23.22 -8.95
N GLY A 47 18.74 -22.71 -8.60
CA GLY A 47 17.56 -23.52 -8.34
C GLY A 47 17.45 -24.11 -6.93
N GLU A 48 18.32 -23.70 -6.01
CA GLU A 48 18.27 -24.15 -4.62
C GLU A 48 16.97 -23.76 -3.90
N ASN A 49 16.53 -24.61 -2.97
CA ASN A 49 15.38 -24.30 -2.13
C ASN A 49 15.84 -23.60 -0.85
N VAL A 50 15.28 -22.44 -0.56
CA VAL A 50 15.53 -21.68 0.66
C VAL A 50 14.21 -21.40 1.36
N SER A 51 14.23 -21.49 2.68
CA SER A 51 13.12 -21.07 3.53
C SER A 51 13.56 -19.90 4.39
N GLY A 52 12.65 -18.96 4.60
CA GLY A 52 12.89 -17.81 5.46
C GLY A 52 11.61 -17.12 5.87
N GLU A 53 11.74 -15.96 6.49
CA GLU A 53 10.63 -15.12 6.91
C GLU A 53 10.74 -13.75 6.25
N LEU A 54 9.62 -13.19 5.81
CA LEU A 54 9.55 -11.83 5.30
C LEU A 54 9.50 -10.86 6.47
N MET A 55 10.58 -10.11 6.67
CA MET A 55 10.64 -9.06 7.67
C MET A 55 10.05 -7.77 7.14
N GLN A 56 9.13 -7.18 7.90
CA GLN A 56 8.41 -5.97 7.50
C GLN A 56 8.53 -4.87 8.56
N HIS A 57 8.42 -3.62 8.14
CA HIS A 57 8.37 -2.49 9.06
C HIS A 57 7.04 -2.51 9.83
N TYR A 58 7.08 -2.22 11.13
CA TYR A 58 5.87 -2.09 11.93
C TYR A 58 4.90 -1.06 11.32
N GLY A 59 3.62 -1.42 11.25
CA GLY A 59 2.58 -0.61 10.59
C GLY A 59 2.44 -0.85 9.08
N PHE A 60 3.35 -1.63 8.47
CA PHE A 60 3.25 -2.06 7.08
C PHE A 60 3.21 -3.59 7.00
N THR A 61 2.27 -4.12 6.23
CA THR A 61 2.27 -5.54 5.90
C THR A 61 1.84 -5.73 4.45
N SER A 62 2.44 -6.72 3.81
CA SER A 62 2.17 -7.06 2.41
C SER A 62 2.30 -8.57 2.27
N ALA A 63 1.44 -9.17 1.46
CA ALA A 63 1.46 -10.60 1.16
C ALA A 63 1.74 -10.78 -0.34
N PRO A 64 3.01 -10.72 -0.77
CA PRO A 64 3.34 -10.91 -2.18
C PRO A 64 2.82 -12.25 -2.71
N LEU A 65 2.49 -12.32 -3.99
CA LEU A 65 2.08 -13.56 -4.64
C LEU A 65 3.28 -14.49 -4.88
N ALA A 66 3.00 -15.76 -5.17
CA ALA A 66 4.01 -16.63 -5.75
C ALA A 66 4.54 -16.02 -7.06
N GLY A 67 5.84 -16.14 -7.29
CA GLY A 67 6.55 -15.47 -8.38
C GLY A 67 7.14 -14.09 -8.03
N ALA A 68 6.84 -13.53 -6.85
CA ALA A 68 7.48 -12.29 -6.39
C ALA A 68 8.99 -12.45 -6.20
N GLU A 69 9.74 -11.38 -6.41
CA GLU A 69 11.19 -11.32 -6.27
C GLU A 69 11.58 -10.87 -4.85
N TYR A 70 12.60 -11.51 -4.28
CA TYR A 70 13.06 -11.26 -2.92
C TYR A 70 14.57 -10.98 -2.88
N ILE A 71 14.96 -10.08 -1.97
CA ILE A 71 16.34 -9.98 -1.48
C ILE A 71 16.44 -10.71 -0.16
N VAL A 72 17.26 -11.75 -0.15
CA VAL A 72 17.47 -12.63 0.99
C VAL A 72 18.76 -12.28 1.69
N LEU A 73 18.71 -12.10 3.00
CA LEU A 73 19.85 -11.92 3.88
C LEU A 73 20.05 -13.19 4.73
N PRO A 74 21.13 -13.96 4.49
CA PRO A 74 21.53 -15.05 5.37
C PRO A 74 22.07 -14.52 6.71
N VAL A 75 21.37 -14.82 7.80
CA VAL A 75 21.81 -14.45 9.14
C VAL A 75 22.84 -15.48 9.62
N GLY A 76 24.04 -15.02 9.99
CA GLY A 76 25.14 -15.91 10.39
C GLY A 76 25.85 -16.59 9.21
N GLY A 77 25.62 -16.14 7.97
CA GLY A 77 26.39 -16.57 6.80
C GLY A 77 25.97 -17.90 6.19
N THR A 78 24.81 -18.47 6.56
CA THR A 78 24.28 -19.70 5.95
C THR A 78 22.82 -19.53 5.57
N SER A 79 22.34 -20.26 4.55
CA SER A 79 20.93 -20.21 4.12
C SER A 79 19.96 -20.89 5.11
N ARG A 80 20.47 -21.54 6.17
CA ARG A 80 19.63 -22.20 7.20
C ARG A 80 18.81 -21.21 8.01
N HIS A 81 19.29 -19.97 8.14
CA HIS A 81 18.57 -18.87 8.75
C HIS A 81 18.58 -17.70 7.78
N SER A 82 17.49 -17.55 7.03
CA SER A 82 17.37 -16.55 5.98
C SER A 82 16.21 -15.61 6.28
N VAL A 83 16.43 -14.31 6.13
CA VAL A 83 15.41 -13.29 6.29
C VAL A 83 15.27 -12.56 4.97
N VAL A 84 14.03 -12.37 4.51
CA VAL A 84 13.75 -11.50 3.36
C VAL A 84 13.63 -10.07 3.85
N ILE A 85 14.46 -9.19 3.30
CA ILE A 85 14.56 -7.78 3.70
C ILE A 85 13.94 -6.83 2.68
N ALA A 86 13.65 -7.32 1.48
CA ALA A 86 12.93 -6.59 0.45
C ALA A 86 12.17 -7.57 -0.45
N SER A 87 10.99 -7.15 -0.87
CA SER A 87 10.13 -7.87 -1.81
C SER A 87 9.63 -6.94 -2.88
N GLU A 88 9.55 -7.43 -4.11
CA GLU A 88 9.02 -6.71 -5.27
C GLU A 88 8.25 -7.69 -6.18
N ASP A 89 7.25 -7.20 -6.89
CA ASP A 89 6.57 -7.98 -7.92
C ASP A 89 6.42 -7.12 -9.18
N GLY A 90 7.39 -7.27 -10.09
CA GLY A 90 7.46 -6.49 -11.32
C GLY A 90 6.23 -6.61 -12.22
N ARG A 91 5.38 -7.62 -12.04
CA ARG A 91 4.13 -7.80 -12.81
C ARG A 91 3.08 -6.73 -12.50
N TYR A 92 3.08 -6.21 -11.27
CA TYR A 92 2.06 -5.29 -10.77
C TYR A 92 2.61 -3.92 -10.38
N ARG A 93 3.88 -3.66 -10.70
CA ARG A 93 4.57 -2.43 -10.32
C ARG A 93 3.91 -1.20 -10.94
N VAL A 94 3.54 -0.23 -10.08
CA VAL A 94 3.09 1.10 -10.51
C VAL A 94 4.27 1.90 -11.08
N LYS A 95 4.05 2.59 -12.20
CA LYS A 95 5.07 3.48 -12.80
C LYS A 95 5.11 4.79 -12.03
N LEU A 96 6.28 5.11 -11.48
CA LEU A 96 6.54 6.31 -10.69
C LEU A 96 7.54 7.21 -11.41
N ALA A 97 7.36 8.53 -11.28
CA ALA A 97 8.42 9.50 -11.53
C ALA A 97 9.33 9.63 -10.30
N ASP A 98 10.52 10.19 -10.49
CA ASP A 98 11.46 10.40 -9.40
C ASP A 98 10.84 11.26 -8.28
N GLY A 99 10.91 10.74 -7.05
CA GLY A 99 10.37 11.37 -5.85
C GLY A 99 8.89 11.12 -5.58
N GLU A 100 8.22 10.27 -6.36
CA GLU A 100 6.85 9.79 -6.08
C GLU A 100 6.85 8.51 -5.23
N VAL A 101 5.74 8.27 -4.54
CA VAL A 101 5.54 7.06 -3.71
C VAL A 101 4.12 6.55 -3.90
N ALA A 102 3.95 5.22 -3.94
CA ALA A 102 2.62 4.61 -3.99
C ALA A 102 2.51 3.38 -3.09
N LEU A 103 1.31 3.16 -2.56
CA LEU A 103 0.85 1.87 -2.01
C LEU A 103 -0.16 1.28 -2.99
N TYR A 104 -0.02 0.01 -3.36
CA TYR A 104 -0.81 -0.59 -4.43
C TYR A 104 -1.04 -2.10 -4.23
N THR A 105 -2.03 -2.66 -4.93
CA THR A 105 -2.36 -4.10 -4.97
C THR A 105 -2.21 -4.66 -6.39
N ASP A 106 -2.21 -5.99 -6.52
CA ASP A 106 -2.21 -6.67 -7.83
C ASP A 106 -3.53 -6.50 -8.60
N GLU A 107 -4.61 -6.13 -7.91
CA GLU A 107 -5.93 -5.86 -8.51
C GLU A 107 -6.01 -4.48 -9.16
N GLY A 108 -5.01 -3.61 -8.96
CA GLY A 108 -4.90 -2.29 -9.57
C GLY A 108 -5.33 -1.13 -8.67
N ASP A 109 -5.73 -1.38 -7.41
CA ASP A 109 -5.99 -0.31 -6.46
C ASP A 109 -4.68 0.38 -6.04
N TYR A 110 -4.71 1.70 -5.86
CA TYR A 110 -3.55 2.42 -5.32
C TYR A 110 -3.88 3.71 -4.58
N ILE A 111 -2.92 4.12 -3.75
CA ILE A 111 -2.76 5.47 -3.20
C ILE A 111 -1.41 5.98 -3.70
N HIS A 112 -1.41 6.99 -4.58
CA HIS A 112 -0.20 7.52 -5.23
C HIS A 112 0.03 8.99 -4.85
N LEU A 113 1.14 9.24 -4.17
CA LEU A 113 1.65 10.56 -3.85
C LEU A 113 2.51 11.04 -5.04
N LYS A 114 1.91 11.87 -5.89
CA LYS A 114 2.49 12.38 -7.13
C LYS A 114 3.20 13.71 -6.96
N ARG A 115 4.06 14.06 -7.94
CA ARG A 115 4.62 15.41 -8.05
C ARG A 115 3.50 16.46 -8.20
N GLY A 116 3.78 17.68 -7.75
CA GLY A 116 2.76 18.75 -7.73
C GLY A 116 1.86 18.75 -6.48
N ARG A 117 2.18 17.94 -5.46
CA ARG A 117 1.41 17.80 -4.21
C ARG A 117 0.02 17.22 -4.44
N LEU A 118 -0.07 16.24 -5.33
CA LEU A 118 -1.31 15.55 -5.67
C LEU A 118 -1.30 14.16 -5.06
N ILE A 119 -2.38 13.80 -4.38
CA ILE A 119 -2.61 12.43 -3.93
C ILE A 119 -3.77 11.89 -4.77
N GLU A 120 -3.54 10.77 -5.46
CA GLU A 120 -4.56 10.06 -6.21
C GLU A 120 -4.88 8.75 -5.51
N VAL A 121 -6.17 8.48 -5.35
CA VAL A 121 -6.68 7.22 -4.83
C VAL A 121 -7.56 6.61 -5.91
N GLU A 122 -7.13 5.50 -6.49
CA GLU A 122 -7.89 4.75 -7.48
C GLU A 122 -8.29 3.41 -6.88
N THR A 123 -9.59 3.12 -6.88
CA THR A 123 -10.15 1.87 -6.38
C THR A 123 -11.58 1.68 -6.89
N GLN A 124 -12.05 0.43 -6.91
CA GLN A 124 -13.45 0.14 -7.21
C GLN A 124 -14.40 0.59 -6.09
N THR A 125 -14.01 0.44 -4.82
CA THR A 125 -14.87 0.79 -3.67
C THR A 125 -14.05 1.43 -2.54
N LEU A 126 -14.25 2.73 -2.31
CA LEU A 126 -13.63 3.45 -1.20
C LEU A 126 -14.60 3.62 -0.02
N VAL A 127 -14.26 3.05 1.13
CA VAL A 127 -15.06 3.18 2.36
C VAL A 127 -14.30 3.98 3.41
N VAL A 128 -14.83 5.15 3.78
CA VAL A 128 -14.29 6.00 4.85
C VAL A 128 -15.17 5.88 6.09
N LYS A 129 -14.63 5.32 7.18
CA LYS A 129 -15.32 5.21 8.48
C LYS A 129 -14.64 6.08 9.51
N ALA A 130 -15.36 7.07 10.03
CA ALA A 130 -14.92 7.94 11.11
C ALA A 130 -16.02 8.04 12.17
N SER A 131 -15.67 7.95 13.46
CA SER A 131 -16.63 7.97 14.57
C SER A 131 -17.15 9.36 14.93
N THR A 132 -16.44 10.42 14.52
CA THR A 132 -16.76 11.80 14.92
C THR A 132 -17.11 12.68 13.73
N LYS A 133 -16.18 12.89 12.79
CA LYS A 133 -16.39 13.74 11.62
C LYS A 133 -15.39 13.46 10.51
N VAL A 134 -15.77 13.81 9.28
CA VAL A 134 -14.87 13.98 8.13
C VAL A 134 -14.94 15.45 7.72
N VAL A 135 -13.80 16.08 7.48
CA VAL A 135 -13.70 17.51 7.11
C VAL A 135 -12.96 17.64 5.80
N PHE A 136 -13.51 18.42 4.88
CA PHE A 136 -12.87 18.77 3.60
C PHE A 136 -12.67 20.29 3.53
N GLU A 137 -11.44 20.75 3.71
CA GLU A 137 -11.08 22.17 3.56
C GLU A 137 -10.72 22.46 2.09
N THR A 138 -11.76 22.57 1.26
CA THR A 138 -11.64 22.85 -0.18
C THR A 138 -12.80 23.72 -0.65
N PRO A 139 -12.60 24.64 -1.60
CA PRO A 139 -13.69 25.39 -2.21
C PRO A 139 -14.72 24.53 -2.96
N LYS A 140 -14.35 23.31 -3.37
CA LYS A 140 -15.19 22.47 -4.23
C LYS A 140 -15.03 20.98 -3.93
N ILE A 141 -16.16 20.28 -3.93
CA ILE A 141 -16.27 18.82 -3.93
C ILE A 141 -17.17 18.45 -5.11
N GLU A 142 -16.71 17.55 -5.97
CA GLU A 142 -17.48 17.08 -7.14
C GLU A 142 -17.87 15.62 -6.97
N ALA A 143 -19.15 15.32 -7.20
CA ALA A 143 -19.67 13.96 -7.28
C ALA A 143 -20.34 13.78 -8.65
N ALA A 144 -19.88 12.82 -9.43
CA ALA A 144 -20.46 12.53 -10.76
C ALA A 144 -21.84 11.87 -10.67
N GLY A 145 -22.15 11.24 -9.53
CA GLY A 145 -23.41 10.57 -9.25
C GLY A 145 -24.16 11.19 -8.07
N HIS A 146 -24.86 10.34 -7.32
CA HIS A 146 -25.70 10.79 -6.22
C HIS A 146 -24.91 11.03 -4.93
N ILE A 147 -25.38 12.03 -4.16
CA ILE A 147 -25.04 12.20 -2.76
C ILE A 147 -26.28 11.82 -1.95
N ALA A 148 -26.16 10.79 -1.12
CA ALA A 148 -27.22 10.34 -0.23
C ALA A 148 -26.81 10.57 1.23
N ALA A 149 -27.65 11.28 1.99
CA ALA A 149 -27.46 11.53 3.42
C ALA A 149 -28.66 10.98 4.20
N ALA A 150 -28.39 10.29 5.31
CA ALA A 150 -29.44 9.82 6.22
C ALA A 150 -29.96 10.91 7.16
N GLY A 151 -29.10 11.91 7.44
CA GLY A 151 -29.46 13.11 8.18
C GLY A 151 -29.64 14.31 7.24
N GLU A 152 -29.52 15.50 7.80
CA GLU A 152 -29.67 16.75 7.06
C GLU A 152 -28.46 17.09 6.17
N VAL A 153 -28.75 17.79 5.07
CA VAL A 153 -27.76 18.47 4.24
C VAL A 153 -28.04 19.96 4.36
N SER A 154 -27.06 20.71 4.86
CA SER A 154 -27.20 22.14 5.15
C SER A 154 -26.12 22.95 4.45
N ASP A 155 -26.47 24.15 4.01
CA ASP A 155 -25.53 25.17 3.58
C ASP A 155 -25.38 26.26 4.65
N GLY A 156 -24.79 27.41 4.28
CA GLY A 156 -24.59 28.54 5.19
C GLY A 156 -25.89 29.28 5.59
N ILE A 157 -27.03 28.90 5.04
CA ILE A 157 -28.33 29.53 5.26
C ILE A 157 -29.27 28.56 5.98
N ARG A 158 -29.50 27.35 5.45
CA ARG A 158 -30.48 26.40 5.98
C ARG A 158 -30.29 24.96 5.49
N ALA A 159 -31.08 24.04 6.05
CA ALA A 159 -31.12 22.63 5.64
C ALA A 159 -32.10 22.36 4.50
N MET A 160 -31.82 21.32 3.70
CA MET A 160 -32.70 20.88 2.60
C MET A 160 -34.11 20.46 3.06
N SER A 161 -34.27 19.97 4.30
CA SER A 161 -35.60 19.68 4.84
C SER A 161 -36.40 20.95 5.16
N GLU A 162 -35.73 22.02 5.62
CA GLU A 162 -36.35 23.32 5.88
C GLU A 162 -36.80 23.97 4.57
N ASP A 163 -35.98 23.91 3.53
CA ASP A 163 -36.36 24.32 2.17
C ASP A 163 -37.59 23.58 1.67
N ARG A 164 -37.63 22.26 1.89
CA ARG A 164 -38.77 21.44 1.50
C ARG A 164 -40.03 21.81 2.29
N ALA A 165 -39.91 22.17 3.56
CA ALA A 165 -41.06 22.59 4.36
C ALA A 165 -41.65 23.91 3.85
N ILE A 166 -40.77 24.89 3.56
CA ILE A 166 -41.17 26.17 2.98
C ILE A 166 -41.79 25.98 1.59
N TYR A 167 -41.18 25.14 0.76
CA TYR A 167 -41.73 24.80 -0.54
C TYR A 167 -43.06 24.04 -0.40
N ASN A 168 -43.17 22.96 0.35
CA ASN A 168 -44.43 22.22 0.44
C ASN A 168 -45.58 23.03 1.08
N GLY A 169 -45.24 24.06 1.86
CA GLY A 169 -46.19 24.99 2.45
C GLY A 169 -46.61 26.15 1.53
N HIS A 170 -45.87 26.42 0.43
CA HIS A 170 -46.26 27.48 -0.50
C HIS A 170 -47.55 27.09 -1.22
N LYS A 171 -48.41 28.07 -1.46
CA LYS A 171 -49.58 27.89 -2.32
C LYS A 171 -49.51 28.91 -3.45
N HIS A 172 -50.01 28.56 -4.62
CA HIS A 172 -50.10 29.49 -5.74
C HIS A 172 -51.42 30.26 -5.63
N GLY A 173 -51.46 31.59 -5.83
CA GLY A 173 -52.63 32.45 -5.60
C GLY A 173 -53.96 32.01 -6.25
N SER A 174 -55.09 32.67 -5.90
CA SER A 174 -56.50 32.37 -6.29
C SER A 174 -56.74 31.14 -7.21
N SER A 175 -56.56 29.90 -6.77
CA SER A 175 -56.49 29.45 -5.37
C SER A 175 -55.11 28.91 -5.01
N PRO A 176 -54.67 28.91 -3.73
CA PRO A 176 -54.77 29.83 -2.56
C PRO A 176 -53.37 30.25 -1.97
N VAL A 177 -53.34 30.70 -0.69
CA VAL A 177 -52.29 31.09 0.35
C VAL A 177 -50.89 31.68 -0.01
N PRO A 178 -50.56 32.88 0.55
CA PRO A 178 -49.22 33.51 0.57
C PRO A 178 -48.42 33.13 1.84
N ASP A 179 -47.12 33.35 2.02
CA ASP A 179 -45.93 33.49 1.16
C ASP A 179 -44.76 32.90 1.99
N ALA A 180 -43.72 32.38 1.34
CA ALA A 180 -42.48 31.99 2.02
C ALA A 180 -41.66 33.25 2.35
N GLN A 181 -41.62 33.68 3.61
CA GLN A 181 -40.69 34.72 4.03
C GLN A 181 -39.24 34.23 3.85
N GLN A 182 -38.48 35.04 3.11
CA GLN A 182 -37.09 34.83 2.69
C GLN A 182 -36.11 34.81 3.86
#